data_AF-A0A222WJZ9-F1
#
_entry.id   AF-A0A222WJZ9-F1
#
_cell.length_a   1.000
_cell.length_b   1.000
_cell.length_c   1.000
_cell.angle_alpha   90.00
_cell.angle_beta   90.00
_cell.angle_gamma   90.00
#
_symmetry.space_group_name_H-M   'P 1'
#
loop_
_entity.id
_entity.type
_entity.pdbx_description
1 polymer ?
#
loop_
_entity_poly.entity_id
_entity_poly.type
_entity_poly.pdbx_seq_one_letter_code
_entity_poly.pdbx_strand_id
1 'polypeptide(L)' 'MAADHCYRCVVDFGDVRMTFPVYSSRRLTKDELRPLAIEQAVQNANDTGHNVTAADMKPVGFRYEGAYENGD' A
#
# COMPACT_ATOMS: atom_id res chain seq x y z
N MET A 1 20.46 -2.44 -12.26
CA MET A 1 19.19 -3.13 -11.95
C MET A 1 18.46 -2.31 -10.91
N ALA A 2 17.20 -1.91 -11.16
CA ALA A 2 16.39 -1.24 -10.15
C ALA A 2 15.81 -2.33 -9.24
N ALA A 3 16.28 -2.42 -7.99
CA ALA A 3 15.67 -3.29 -7.00
C ALA A 3 14.40 -2.60 -6.50
N ASP A 4 13.24 -3.23 -6.67
CA ASP A 4 11.97 -2.67 -6.21
C ASP A 4 11.78 -3.04 -4.74
N HIS A 5 11.76 -2.01 -3.89
CA HIS A 5 11.47 -2.12 -2.48
C HIS A 5 9.97 -2.43 -2.29
N CYS A 6 9.68 -3.56 -1.66
CA CYS A 6 8.32 -3.98 -1.35
C CYS A 6 7.96 -3.68 0.11
N TYR A 7 6.77 -3.11 0.26
CA TYR A 7 6.16 -2.77 1.54
C TYR A 7 4.78 -3.40 1.60
N ARG A 8 4.55 -4.28 2.56
CA ARG A 8 3.21 -4.76 2.88
C ARG A 8 2.48 -3.70 3.67
N CYS A 9 1.49 -3.10 3.03
CA CYS A 9 0.61 -2.09 3.62
C CYS A 9 -0.68 -2.75 4.08
N VAL A 10 -1.12 -2.40 5.29
CA VAL A 10 -2.39 -2.84 5.88
C VAL A 10 -3.24 -1.61 6.13
N VAL A 11 -4.40 -1.56 5.50
CA VAL A 11 -5.37 -0.47 5.61
C VAL A 11 -6.71 -1.07 5.99
N ASP A 12 -7.33 -0.53 7.03
CA ASP A 12 -8.70 -0.86 7.42
C ASP A 12 -9.66 0.19 6.85
N PHE A 13 -10.78 -0.22 6.30
CA PHE A 13 -11.91 0.66 5.98
C PHE A 13 -13.22 0.00 6.39
N GLY A 14 -14.05 0.70 7.15
CA GLY A 14 -15.22 0.08 7.78
C GLY A 14 -14.84 -1.12 8.65
N ASP A 15 -15.34 -2.30 8.29
CA ASP A 15 -15.04 -3.59 8.93
C ASP A 15 -14.07 -4.46 8.10
N VAL A 16 -13.57 -3.94 6.98
CA VAL A 16 -12.73 -4.67 6.03
C VAL A 16 -11.26 -4.30 6.19
N ARG A 17 -10.43 -5.33 6.38
CA ARG A 17 -8.97 -5.20 6.38
C ARG A 17 -8.37 -5.53 5.02
N MET A 18 -7.84 -4.53 4.34
CA MET A 18 -7.09 -4.70 3.11
C MET A 18 -5.60 -4.83 3.40
N THR A 19 -4.97 -5.85 2.83
CA THR A 19 -3.51 -6.02 2.85
C THR A 19 -3.02 -6.14 1.43
N PHE A 20 -2.12 -5.27 1.01
CA PHE A 20 -1.58 -5.25 -0.34
C PHE A 20 -0.10 -4.82 -0.35
N PRO A 21 0.68 -5.33 -1.32
CA PRO A 21 2.06 -4.90 -1.49
C PRO A 21 2.12 -3.55 -2.22
N VAL A 22 2.99 -2.67 -1.76
CA VAL A 22 3.39 -1.43 -2.43
C VAL A 22 4.85 -1.59 -2.85
N TYR A 23 5.12 -1.43 -4.15
CA TYR A 23 6.45 -1.49 -4.72
C TYR A 23 6.97 -0.09 -5.01
N SER A 24 8.25 0.16 -4.73
CA SER A 24 8.89 1.42 -5.03
C SER A 24 10.35 1.21 -5.38
N SER A 25 10.84 1.89 -6.41
CA SER A 25 12.24 1.79 -6.84
C SER A 25 13.24 2.45 -5.87
N ARG A 26 12.75 3.08 -4.79
CA ARG A 26 13.57 3.64 -3.71
C ARG A 26 13.03 3.26 -2.34
N ARG A 27 13.86 3.40 -1.31
CA ARG A 27 13.41 3.20 0.06
C ARG A 27 12.47 4.34 0.48
N LEU A 28 11.23 4.00 0.80
CA LEU A 28 10.23 4.96 1.27
C LEU A 28 10.16 4.96 2.79
N THR A 29 9.96 6.15 3.34
CA THR A 29 9.66 6.29 4.77
C THR A 29 8.20 5.92 5.05
N LYS A 30 7.87 5.66 6.32
CA LYS A 30 6.49 5.40 6.74
C LYS A 30 5.54 6.56 6.39
N ASP A 31 6.05 7.78 6.42
CA ASP A 31 5.28 8.99 6.10
C ASP A 31 4.96 9.09 4.60
N GLU A 32 5.90 8.70 3.73
CA GLU A 32 5.68 8.59 2.28
C GLU A 32 4.79 7.39 1.91
N LEU A 33 4.91 6.28 2.62
CA LEU A 33 4.09 5.08 2.37
C LEU A 33 2.63 5.28 2.76
N ARG A 34 2.36 6.15 3.73
CA ARG A 34 1.02 6.38 4.24
C ARG A 34 0.04 6.89 3.18
N PRO A 35 0.29 8.00 2.47
CA PRO A 35 -0.58 8.46 1.40
C PRO A 35 -0.66 7.44 0.26
N LEU A 36 0.45 6.83 -0.15
CA LEU A 36 0.48 5.82 -1.22
C LEU A 36 -0.41 4.61 -0.92
N ALA A 37 -0.36 4.10 0.31
CA ALA A 37 -1.22 2.99 0.70
C ALA A 37 -2.69 3.40 0.74
N ILE A 38 -3.01 4.60 1.21
CA ILE A 38 -4.39 5.09 1.21
C ILE A 38 -4.90 5.20 -0.23
N GLU A 39 -4.15 5.82 -1.14
CA GLU A 39 -4.54 5.96 -2.54
C GLU A 39 -4.78 4.60 -3.22
N GLN A 40 -3.87 3.64 -3.02
CA GLN A 40 -4.04 2.30 -3.56
C GLN A 40 -5.23 1.56 -2.94
N ALA A 41 -5.45 1.70 -1.62
CA ALA A 41 -6.59 1.08 -0.96
C ALA A 41 -7.92 1.66 -1.47
N VAL A 42 -8.00 2.98 -1.67
CA VAL A 42 -9.15 3.65 -2.30
C VAL A 42 -9.38 3.10 -3.69
N GLN A 43 -8.36 3.02 -4.54
CA GLN A 43 -8.50 2.48 -5.88
C GLN A 43 -9.00 1.03 -5.86
N ASN A 44 -8.39 0.16 -5.04
CA ASN A 44 -8.78 -1.24 -4.92
C ASN A 44 -10.22 -1.41 -4.42
N ALA A 45 -10.63 -0.58 -3.47
CA ALA A 45 -11.99 -0.61 -2.95
C ALA A 45 -13.01 -0.11 -4.00
N ASN A 46 -12.69 0.97 -4.72
CA ASN A 46 -13.55 1.46 -5.81
C ASN A 46 -13.64 0.47 -6.98
N ASP A 47 -12.54 -0.20 -7.33
CA ASP A 47 -12.52 -1.25 -8.37
C ASP A 47 -13.40 -2.45 -8.00
N THR A 48 -13.46 -2.78 -6.70
CA THR A 48 -14.35 -3.83 -6.16
C THR A 48 -15.80 -3.34 -5.96
N GLY A 49 -16.12 -2.12 -6.37
CA GLY A 49 -17.47 -1.54 -6.32
C GLY A 49 -17.82 -0.82 -5.00
N HIS A 50 -16.86 -0.63 -4.10
CA HIS A 50 -17.03 0.15 -2.89
C HIS A 50 -16.73 1.63 -3.16
N ASN A 51 -17.73 2.51 -3.05
CA ASN A 51 -17.54 3.95 -3.22
C ASN A 51 -16.97 4.62 -1.95
N VAL A 52 -15.66 4.49 -1.76
CA VAL A 52 -14.94 4.98 -0.57
C VAL A 52 -13.91 6.04 -0.93
N THR A 53 -13.57 6.89 0.04
CA THR A 53 -12.60 7.97 -0.13
C THR A 53 -11.37 7.77 0.77
N ALA A 54 -10.33 8.59 0.55
CA ALA A 54 -9.13 8.57 1.38
C ALA A 54 -9.42 8.84 2.87
N ALA A 55 -10.50 9.56 3.19
CA ALA A 55 -10.91 9.85 4.56
C ALA A 55 -11.49 8.61 5.28
N ASP A 56 -12.03 7.65 4.52
CA ASP A 56 -12.60 6.41 5.06
C ASP A 56 -11.52 5.36 5.38
N MET A 57 -10.31 5.57 4.87
CA MET A 57 -9.18 4.65 4.97
C MET A 57 -8.35 4.91 6.22
N LYS A 58 -8.13 3.86 7.01
CA LYS A 58 -7.29 3.88 8.22
C LYS A 58 -6.05 3.02 8.01
N PRO A 59 -4.89 3.62 7.70
CA PRO A 59 -3.64 2.86 7.62
C PRO A 59 -3.26 2.32 8.99
N VAL A 60 -3.22 0.99 9.12
CA VAL A 60 -2.98 0.27 10.37
C VAL A 60 -1.51 -0.05 10.54
N GLY A 61 -0.86 -0.46 9.46
CA GLY A 61 0.52 -0.92 9.53
C GLY A 61 1.23 -0.93 8.18
N PHE A 62 2.53 -0.72 8.24
CA PHE A 62 3.43 -0.79 7.09
C PHE A 62 4.59 -1.69 7.50
N ARG A 63 4.82 -2.75 6.73
CA ARG A 63 5.94 -3.67 6.95
C ARG A 63 6.80 -3.70 5.70
N TYR A 64 8.06 -3.33 5.84
CA TYR A 64 9.03 -3.53 4.76
C TYR A 64 9.34 -5.03 4.62
N GLU A 65 9.11 -5.58 3.43
CA GLU A 65 9.38 -7.01 3.15
C GLU A 65 10.77 -7.23 2.55
N GLY A 66 11.34 -6.24 1.86
CA GLY A 66 12.67 -6.33 1.28
C GLY A 66 12.77 -5.57 -0.03
N ALA A 67 13.93 -5.66 -0.67
CA ALA A 67 14.10 -5.22 -2.06
C ALA A 67 14.13 -6.48 -2.93
N TYR A 68 13.21 -6.57 -3.88
CA TYR A 68 13.21 -7.64 -4.87
C TYR A 68 14.06 -7.18 -6.04
N GLU A 69 15.16 -7.89 -6.29
CA GLU A 69 15.85 -7.79 -7.56
C GLU A 69 15.00 -8.52 -8.58
N ASN A 70 14.43 -7.80 -9.56
CA ASN A 70 13.93 -8.44 -10.77
C ASN A 70 15.17 -9.05 -11.46
N GLY A 71 15.37 -10.35 -11.24
CA GLY A 71 16.44 -11.12 -11.85
C GLY A 71 16.26 -11.14 -13.37
N ASP A 72 17.38 -10.90 -14.05
CA ASP A 72 17.59 -10.92 -15.50
C ASP A 72 17.06 -12.20 -16.18
#